data_AF-A0A1R1E0X9-F1
#
_entry.id   AF-A0A1R1E0X9-F1
#
_cell.length_a   1.000
_cell.length_b   1.000
_cell.length_c   1.000
_cell.angle_alpha   90.00
_cell.angle_beta   90.00
_cell.angle_gamma   90.00
#
_symmetry.space_group_name_H-M   'P 1'
#
loop_
_entity.id
_entity.type
_entity.pdbx_description
1 polymer ?
#
loop_
_entity_poly.entity_id
_entity_poly.type
_entity_poly.pdbx_seq_one_letter_code
_entity_poly.pdbx_strand_id
1 'polypeptide(L)' 'MNKAILFLAVIETMLEALHHTEVDQTELVDSLVMLGFDPIEMLYETNTIRSFQKICRAFAELHLTDEALDTFSKE' A
#
# COMPACT_ATOMS: atom_id res chain seq x y z
N MET A 1 4.54 6.17 12.40
CA MET A 1 3.47 5.38 11.75
C MET A 1 4.15 4.41 10.81
N ASN A 2 3.99 3.10 11.04
CA ASN A 2 4.87 2.09 10.47
C ASN A 2 4.58 1.97 8.96
N LYS A 3 5.54 2.35 8.10
CA LYS A 3 5.37 2.27 6.64
C LYS A 3 4.93 0.87 6.19
N ALA A 4 5.33 -0.16 6.94
CA ALA A 4 4.89 -1.53 6.73
C ALA A 4 3.36 -1.70 6.83
N ILE A 5 2.73 -1.16 7.88
CA ILE A 5 1.26 -1.20 8.08
C ILE A 5 0.57 -0.49 6.93
N LEU A 6 1.09 0.68 6.56
CA LEU A 6 0.52 1.47 5.48
C LEU A 6 0.62 0.76 4.13
N PHE A 7 1.73 0.06 3.87
CA PHE A 7 1.85 -0.82 2.70
C PHE A 7 0.83 -1.96 2.74
N LEU A 8 0.65 -2.62 3.88
CA LEU A 8 -0.31 -3.72 4.01
C LEU A 8 -1.74 -3.25 3.76
N ALA A 9 -2.13 -2.10 4.32
CA ALA A 9 -3.43 -1.49 4.08
C ALA A 9 -3.63 -1.19 2.58
N VAL A 10 -2.67 -0.53 1.93
CA VAL A 10 -2.74 -0.25 0.48
C VAL A 10 -2.82 -1.54 -0.35
N ILE A 11 -2.06 -2.58 -0.01
CA ILE A 11 -2.09 -3.87 -0.70
C ILE A 11 -3.46 -4.53 -0.57
N GLU A 12 -4.05 -4.53 0.63
CA GLU A 12 -5.39 -5.06 0.90
C GLU A 12 -6.45 -4.31 0.09
N THR A 13 -6.47 -2.99 0.21
CA THR A 13 -7.39 -2.09 -0.50
C THR A 13 -7.30 -2.24 -2.03
N MET A 14 -6.10 -2.43 -2.59
CA MET A 14 -5.93 -2.69 -4.02
C MET A 14 -6.37 -4.09 -4.43
N LEU A 15 -6.23 -5.08 -3.56
CA LEU A 15 -6.73 -6.43 -3.81
C LEU A 15 -8.27 -6.44 -3.85
N GLU A 16 -8.93 -5.70 -2.97
CA GLU A 16 -10.38 -5.47 -2.99
C GLU A 16 -10.82 -4.82 -4.31
N ALA A 17 -10.10 -3.79 -4.76
CA ALA A 17 -10.36 -3.16 -6.06
C ALA A 17 -10.24 -4.16 -7.24
N LEU A 18 -9.25 -5.05 -7.21
CA LEU A 18 -9.08 -6.12 -8.21
C LEU A 18 -10.21 -7.15 -8.18
N HIS A 19 -10.85 -7.35 -7.03
CA HIS A 19 -12.03 -8.19 -6.88
C HIS A 19 -13.35 -7.48 -7.20
N HIS A 20 -13.30 -6.25 -7.72
CA HIS A 20 -14.46 -5.40 -8.00
C HIS A 20 -15.30 -5.07 -6.75
N THR A 21 -14.67 -5.09 -5.57
CA THR A 21 -15.26 -4.56 -4.34
C THR A 21 -15.22 -3.03 -4.39
N GLU A 22 -16.20 -2.38 -3.77
CA GLU A 22 -16.19 -0.92 -3.61
C GLU A 22 -15.10 -0.53 -2.61
N VAL A 23 -14.30 0.46 -2.98
CA VAL A 23 -13.11 0.87 -2.23
C VAL A 23 -13.18 2.36 -1.96
N ASP A 24 -12.84 2.78 -0.75
CA ASP A 24 -12.66 4.21 -0.46
C ASP A 24 -11.41 4.74 -1.19
N GLN A 25 -11.66 5.40 -2.32
CA GLN A 25 -10.59 5.96 -3.13
C GLN A 25 -9.86 7.11 -2.44
N THR A 26 -10.48 7.80 -1.48
CA THR A 26 -9.87 8.94 -0.78
C THR A 26 -8.77 8.43 0.14
N GLU A 27 -9.07 7.42 0.94
CA GLU A 27 -8.12 6.80 1.87
C GLU A 27 -6.97 6.09 1.13
N LEU A 28 -7.28 5.44 -0.01
CA LEU A 28 -6.27 4.84 -0.87
C LEU A 28 -5.30 5.89 -1.45
N VAL A 29 -5.83 7.01 -1.94
CA VAL A 29 -5.02 8.11 -2.48
C VAL A 29 -4.09 8.67 -1.42
N ASP A 30 -4.61 8.98 -0.23
CA ASP A 30 -3.82 9.53 0.88
C ASP A 30 -2.70 8.55 1.28
N SER A 31 -3.03 7.26 1.39
CA SER A 31 -2.06 6.22 1.73
C SER A 31 -0.96 6.06 0.69
N LEU A 32 -1.30 6.13 -0.60
CA LEU A 32 -0.33 6.10 -1.70
C LEU A 32 0.64 7.30 -1.64
N VAL A 33 0.12 8.51 -1.39
CA VAL A 33 0.94 9.72 -1.22
C VAL A 33 1.87 9.57 -0.02
N MET A 34 1.38 9.05 1.11
CA MET A 34 2.18 8.83 2.32
C MET A 34 3.30 7.79 2.11
N LEU A 35 3.11 6.83 1.20
CA LEU A 35 4.13 5.87 0.79
C LEU A 35 5.09 6.43 -0.28
N GLY A 36 4.79 7.61 -0.84
CA GLY A 36 5.60 8.27 -1.87
C GLY A 36 5.28 7.86 -3.30
N PHE A 37 4.12 7.24 -3.54
CA PHE A 37 3.64 6.95 -4.89
C PHE A 37 2.84 8.12 -5.46
N ASP A 38 2.81 8.23 -6.79
CA ASP A 38 1.88 9.10 -7.50
C ASP A 38 0.53 8.38 -7.68
N PRO A 39 -0.55 8.82 -7.00
CA PRO A 39 -1.86 8.18 -7.11
C PRO A 39 -2.45 8.24 -8.51
N ILE A 40 -2.07 9.24 -9.32
CA ILE A 40 -2.55 9.37 -10.71
C ILE A 40 -1.96 8.23 -11.55
N GLU A 41 -0.66 8.01 -11.43
CA GLU A 41 0.04 6.88 -12.05
C GLU A 41 -0.55 5.54 -11.58
N MET A 42 -0.86 5.41 -10.28
CA MET A 42 -1.31 4.15 -9.70
C MET A 42 -2.76 3.79 -10.00
N LEU A 43 -3.66 4.76 -10.04
CA LEU A 43 -5.10 4.51 -10.14
C LEU A 43 -5.68 4.76 -11.53
N TYR A 44 -5.12 5.69 -12.31
CA TYR A 44 -5.73 6.14 -13.56
C TYR A 44 -5.06 5.61 -14.82
N GLU A 45 -3.80 5.12 -14.75
CA GLU A 45 -3.15 4.44 -15.87
C GLU A 45 -3.63 2.99 -16.03
N THR A 46 -4.92 2.77 -16.37
CA THR A 46 -5.60 1.54 -16.91
C THR A 46 -5.08 0.11 -16.60
N ASN A 47 -4.22 -0.09 -15.60
CA ASN A 47 -3.53 -1.34 -15.35
C ASN A 47 -3.32 -1.54 -13.85
N THR A 48 -4.43 -1.56 -13.11
CA THR A 48 -4.48 -1.78 -11.65
C THR A 48 -3.62 -2.97 -11.21
N ILE A 49 -3.52 -4.03 -12.01
CA ILE A 49 -2.65 -5.19 -11.75
C ILE A 49 -1.17 -4.79 -11.77
N ARG A 50 -0.72 -3.97 -12.73
CA ARG A 50 0.66 -3.46 -12.78
C ARG A 50 0.95 -2.54 -11.59
N SER A 51 0.02 -1.66 -11.24
CA SER A 51 0.14 -0.79 -10.06
C SER A 51 0.26 -1.61 -8.78
N PHE A 52 -0.58 -2.64 -8.63
CA PHE A 52 -0.53 -3.59 -7.52
C PHE A 52 0.84 -4.28 -7.44
N GLN A 53 1.35 -4.80 -8.56
CA GLN A 53 2.67 -5.41 -8.63
C GLN A 53 3.80 -4.45 -8.21
N LYS A 54 3.71 -3.17 -8.61
CA LYS A 54 4.69 -2.14 -8.24
C LYS A 54 4.72 -1.92 -6.72
N ILE A 55 3.54 -1.85 -6.10
CA ILE A 55 3.40 -1.65 -4.66
C ILE A 55 3.88 -2.88 -3.87
N CYS A 56 3.54 -4.10 -4.30
CA CYS A 56 4.05 -5.31 -3.67
C CYS A 56 5.59 -5.41 -3.74
N ARG A 57 6.19 -4.99 -4.87
CA ARG A 57 7.65 -4.97 -5.00
C ARG A 57 8.30 -3.97 -4.05
N ALA A 58 7.75 -2.75 -3.97
CA ALA A 58 8.25 -1.73 -3.06
C ALA A 58 8.14 -2.14 -1.59
N PHE A 59 7.07 -2.86 -1.21
CA PHE A 59 6.94 -3.44 0.12
C PHE A 59 8.03 -4.49 0.38
N ALA A 60 8.33 -5.38 -0.59
CA ALA A 60 9.37 -6.40 -0.44
C ALA A 60 10.79 -5.82 -0.30
N GLU A 61 11.03 -4.61 -0.81
CA GLU A 61 12.29 -3.88 -0.69
C GLU A 61 12.42 -3.13 0.65
N LEU A 62 11.33 -3.03 1.43
CA LEU A 62 11.33 -2.36 2.73
C LEU A 62 12.21 -3.14 3.72
N HIS A 63 13.28 -2.49 4.18
CA HIS A 63 14.14 -3.04 5.21
C HIS A 63 13.49 -2.83 6.58
N LEU A 64 12.78 -3.85 7.04
CA LEU A 64 12.23 -3.91 8.39
C LEU A 64 13.37 -4.26 9.35
N THR A 65 13.76 -3.32 10.22
CA THR A 65 14.68 -3.60 11.32
C THR A 65 13.91 -4.23 12.48
N ASP A 66 14.59 -5.06 13.28
CA ASP A 66 13.98 -5.69 14.48
C ASP A 66 13.38 -4.64 15.43
N GLU A 67 13.99 -3.45 15.49
CA GLU A 67 13.52 -2.29 16.28
C GLU A 67 12.16 -1.74 15.79
N ALA A 68 11.89 -1.83 14.49
CA ALA A 68 10.61 -1.47 13.88
C ALA A 68 9.55 -2.58 14.05
N LEU A 69 9.97 -3.82 14.35
CA LEU A 69 9.10 -4.96 14.66
C LEU A 69 8.76 -5.05 16.17
N ASP A 70 9.68 -4.62 17.05
CA ASP A 70 9.50 -4.61 18.51
C ASP A 70 8.42 -3.63 18.99
N THR A 71 8.12 -2.60 18.19
CA THR A 71 7.00 -1.69 18.44
C THR A 71 5.64 -2.38 18.31
N PHE A 72 5.56 -3.54 17.65
CA PHE A 72 4.32 -4.31 17.49
C PHE A 72 4.08 -5.35 18.59
N SER A 73 5.12 -5.80 19.28
CA SER A 73 4.97 -6.85 20.31
C SER A 73 4.49 -6.31 21.67
N LYS A 74 4.17 -5.01 21.76
CA LYS A 74 3.81 -4.32 23.02
C LYS A 74 2.44 -3.62 23.00
N GLU A 75 1.60 -3.88 22.00
CA GLU A 75 0.15 -3.58 22.06
C GLU A 75 -0.65 -4.85 22.37
#